data_AF-A0A553UGS6-F1
#
_entry.id   AF-A0A553UGS6-F1
#
_cell.length_a   1.000
_cell.length_b   1.000
_cell.length_c   1.000
_cell.angle_alpha   90.00
_cell.angle_beta   90.00
_cell.angle_gamma   90.00
#
_symmetry.space_group_name_H-M   'P 1'
#
loop_
_entity.id
_entity.type
_entity.pdbx_description
1 polymer ?
#
loop_
_entity_poly.entity_id
_entity_poly.type
_entity_poly.pdbx_seq_one_letter_code
_entity_poly.pdbx_strand_id
1 'polypeptide(L)'
;MWSFRLGISALVLASLCVALSAREVSYQNTSNADLIKLAGKVAPEEKPDYAMEIYKRAEKMNPKQRKEFYREVIATADKSVANAVIKNISKRLEELSAWQSNYFFK
;
A
#
# COMPACT_ATOMS: atom_id res chain seq x y z
N MET A 1 -14.34 -42.12 34.12
CA MET A 1 -13.41 -41.76 33.03
C MET A 1 -14.10 -40.73 32.14
N TRP A 2 -13.68 -39.47 32.20
CA TRP A 2 -14.20 -38.39 31.36
C TRP A 2 -13.43 -38.37 30.04
N SER A 3 -14.10 -38.69 28.94
CA SER A 3 -13.55 -38.60 27.59
C SER A 3 -13.80 -37.20 27.03
N PHE A 4 -12.76 -36.36 27.05
CA PHE A 4 -12.76 -35.07 26.37
C PHE A 4 -12.86 -35.27 24.86
N ARG A 5 -13.98 -34.85 24.25
CA ARG A 5 -14.16 -34.76 22.80
C ARG A 5 -13.44 -33.53 22.26
N LEU A 6 -12.12 -33.57 22.17
CA LEU A 6 -11.27 -32.57 21.50
C LEU A 6 -11.15 -32.84 19.99
N GLY A 7 -12.27 -33.17 19.35
CA GLY A 7 -12.32 -33.49 17.93
C GLY A 7 -12.74 -32.28 17.11
N ILE A 8 -11.90 -31.87 16.15
CA ILE A 8 -12.21 -30.93 15.06
C ILE A 8 -12.27 -29.45 15.44
N SER A 9 -12.91 -29.04 16.53
CA SER A 9 -13.04 -27.59 16.86
C SER A 9 -11.71 -26.91 17.16
N ALA A 10 -10.75 -27.61 17.77
CA ALA A 10 -9.41 -27.08 18.04
C ALA A 10 -8.56 -26.95 16.76
N LEU A 11 -8.80 -27.80 15.77
CA LEU A 11 -8.07 -27.81 14.50
C LEU A 11 -8.49 -26.64 13.60
N VAL A 12 -9.79 -26.32 13.58
CA VAL A 12 -10.31 -25.15 12.85
C VAL A 12 -9.80 -23.85 13.48
N LEU A 13 -9.79 -23.75 14.82
CA LEU A 13 -9.32 -22.56 15.53
C LEU A 13 -7.81 -22.34 15.36
N ALA A 14 -7.00 -23.41 15.37
CA ALA A 14 -5.57 -23.34 15.11
C ALA A 14 -5.25 -22.93 13.66
N SER A 15 -6.03 -23.40 12.67
CA SER A 15 -5.84 -22.98 11.27
C SER A 15 -6.18 -21.51 11.01
N LEU A 16 -7.12 -20.94 11.77
CA LEU A 16 -7.52 -19.54 11.64
C LEU A 16 -6.47 -18.58 12.23
N CYS A 17 -5.74 -19.01 13.26
CA CYS A 17 -4.66 -18.22 13.86
C CYS A 17 -3.44 -18.06 12.93
N VAL A 18 -3.16 -19.03 12.05
CA VAL A 18 -2.03 -18.92 11.11
C VAL A 18 -2.33 -17.95 9.97
N ALA A 19 -3.59 -17.80 9.57
CA ALA A 19 -4.02 -16.87 8.54
C ALA A 19 -3.94 -15.39 8.97
N LEU A 20 -3.89 -15.11 10.28
CA LEU A 20 -3.76 -13.75 10.82
C LEU A 20 -2.32 -13.37 11.13
N SER A 21 -1.36 -13.93 10.39
CA SER A 21 0.02 -13.43 10.39
C SER A 21 0.07 -12.17 9.52
N ALA A 22 -0.69 -11.14 9.91
CA ALA A 22 -0.55 -9.81 9.34
C ALA A 22 0.89 -9.38 9.59
N ARG A 23 1.67 -9.28 8.52
CA ARG A 23 3.02 -8.74 8.59
C ARG A 23 2.86 -7.26 8.91
N GLU A 24 2.93 -6.92 10.19
CA GLU A 24 2.81 -5.55 10.66
C GLU A 24 3.98 -4.74 10.11
N VAL A 25 3.72 -3.86 9.14
CA VAL A 25 4.76 -3.01 8.55
C VAL A 25 4.80 -1.72 9.35
N SER A 26 5.81 -1.59 10.20
CA SER A 26 5.95 -0.43 11.08
C SER A 26 6.61 0.75 10.38
N TYR A 27 5.88 1.85 10.25
CA TYR A 27 6.38 3.15 9.76
C TYR A 27 6.84 4.10 10.87
N GLN A 28 6.91 3.61 12.13
CA GLN A 28 7.22 4.46 13.29
C GLN A 28 8.60 5.12 13.20
N ASN A 29 9.58 4.43 12.59
CA ASN A 29 10.94 4.94 12.40
C ASN A 29 11.10 5.77 11.12
N THR A 30 10.04 5.92 10.32
CA THR A 30 10.06 6.71 9.10
C THR A 30 9.90 8.20 9.43
N SER A 31 10.74 9.04 8.82
CA SER A 31 10.61 10.50 8.95
C SER A 31 9.33 10.99 8.27
N ASN A 32 8.82 12.16 8.66
CA ASN A 32 7.64 12.74 7.98
C ASN A 32 7.91 12.97 6.49
N ALA A 33 9.13 13.38 6.13
CA ALA A 33 9.53 13.60 4.74
C ALA A 33 9.52 12.29 3.94
N ASP A 34 9.98 11.19 4.53
CA ASP A 34 9.99 9.90 3.85
C ASP A 34 8.60 9.28 3.79
N LEU A 35 7.76 9.47 4.82
CA LEU A 35 6.34 9.12 4.79
C LEU A 35 5.63 9.79 3.61
N ILE A 36 5.89 11.08 3.37
CA ILE A 36 5.32 11.80 2.23
C ILE A 36 5.80 11.20 0.91
N LYS A 37 7.09 10.88 0.76
CA LYS A 37 7.66 10.30 -0.49
C LYS A 37 7.06 8.94 -0.85
N LEU A 38 6.57 8.20 0.14
CA LEU A 38 5.90 6.91 -0.02
C LEU A 38 4.45 7.05 -0.51
N ALA A 39 3.84 8.23 -0.40
CA ALA A 39 2.45 8.46 -0.77
C ALA A 39 2.18 8.03 -2.23
N GLY A 40 1.17 7.20 -2.43
CA GLY A 40 0.81 6.64 -3.74
C GLY A 40 1.69 5.49 -4.23
N LYS A 41 2.70 5.04 -3.45
CA LYS A 41 3.61 3.92 -3.80
C LYS A 41 3.51 2.74 -2.83
N VAL A 42 2.80 2.90 -1.71
CA VAL A 42 2.61 1.88 -0.69
C VAL A 42 1.82 0.70 -1.25
N ALA A 43 2.28 -0.52 -0.94
CA ALA A 43 1.61 -1.76 -1.36
C ALA A 43 0.19 -1.84 -0.76
N PRO A 44 -0.80 -2.41 -1.48
CA PRO A 44 -2.19 -2.47 -1.00
C PRO A 44 -2.36 -3.00 0.42
N GLU A 45 -1.61 -4.04 0.77
CA GLU A 45 -1.59 -4.70 2.07
C GLU A 45 -1.03 -3.83 3.21
N GLU A 46 -0.13 -2.88 2.90
CA GLU A 46 0.50 -1.98 3.87
C GLU A 46 -0.26 -0.64 4.04
N LYS A 47 -1.25 -0.37 3.17
CA LYS A 47 -2.03 0.89 3.21
C LYS A 47 -2.69 1.17 4.56
N PRO A 48 -3.27 0.18 5.29
CA PRO A 48 -3.84 0.43 6.60
C PRO A 48 -2.81 0.96 7.61
N ASP A 49 -1.64 0.31 7.68
CA ASP A 49 -0.55 0.69 8.59
C ASP A 49 0.01 2.07 8.24
N TYR A 50 0.19 2.35 6.94
CA TYR A 50 0.63 3.65 6.46
C TYR A 50 -0.37 4.77 6.81
N ALA A 51 -1.66 4.56 6.54
CA ALA A 51 -2.70 5.53 6.83
C ALA A 51 -2.79 5.82 8.34
N MET A 52 -2.66 4.78 9.16
CA MET A 52 -2.62 4.91 10.62
C MET A 52 -1.43 5.74 11.09
N GLU A 53 -0.23 5.54 10.52
CA GLU A 53 0.94 6.36 10.88
C GLU A 53 0.76 7.82 10.48
N ILE A 54 0.25 8.10 9.26
CA ILE A 54 -0.05 9.47 8.82
C ILE A 54 -1.01 10.16 9.80
N TYR A 55 -2.07 9.47 10.23
CA TYR A 55 -3.02 9.98 11.21
C TYR A 55 -2.37 10.28 12.56
N LYS A 56 -1.58 9.34 13.11
CA LYS A 56 -0.85 9.52 14.39
C LYS A 56 0.10 10.72 14.34
N ARG A 57 0.77 10.97 13.22
CA ARG A 57 1.64 12.14 13.05
C ARG A 57 0.83 13.44 13.01
N ALA A 58 -0.27 13.45 12.26
CA ALA A 58 -1.17 14.58 12.12
C ALA A 58 -1.81 15.02 13.44
N GLU A 59 -2.16 14.07 14.33
CA GLU A 59 -2.72 14.38 15.66
C GLU A 59 -1.78 15.21 16.53
N LYS A 60 -0.47 14.96 16.44
CA LYS A 60 0.57 15.67 17.20
C LYS A 60 0.89 17.05 16.63
N MET A 61 0.33 17.41 15.49
CA MET A 61 0.55 18.68 14.81
C MET A 61 -0.53 19.71 15.16
N ASN A 62 -0.14 20.99 15.18
CA ASN A 62 -1.11 22.08 15.23
C ASN A 62 -1.92 22.16 13.91
N PRO A 63 -3.07 22.88 13.88
CA PRO A 63 -3.96 22.88 12.72
C PRO A 63 -3.30 23.31 11.40
N LYS A 64 -2.39 24.30 11.44
CA LYS A 64 -1.69 24.78 10.24
C LYS A 64 -0.72 23.74 9.71
N GLN A 65 0.09 23.16 10.59
CA GLN A 65 1.04 22.08 10.26
C GLN A 65 0.31 20.84 9.73
N ARG A 66 -0.79 20.45 10.38
CA ARG A 66 -1.61 19.31 9.98
C ARG A 66 -2.17 19.47 8.58
N LYS A 67 -2.73 20.66 8.28
CA LYS A 67 -3.26 20.98 6.96
C LYS A 67 -2.18 20.88 5.89
N GLU A 68 -1.00 21.42 6.18
CA GLU A 68 0.12 21.38 5.25
C GLU A 68 0.65 19.96 5.03
N PHE A 69 0.78 19.19 6.11
CA PHE A 69 1.21 17.80 6.04
C PHE A 69 0.28 16.94 5.17
N TYR A 70 -1.04 17.03 5.37
CA TYR A 70 -1.99 16.32 4.50
C TYR A 70 -1.95 16.80 3.05
N ARG A 71 -1.79 18.11 2.82
CA ARG A 71 -1.65 18.67 1.47
C ARG A 71 -0.46 18.05 0.74
N GLU A 72 0.69 17.94 1.40
CA GLU A 72 1.90 17.33 0.83
C GLU A 72 1.74 15.83 0.56
N VAL A 73 1.12 15.08 1.48
CA VAL A 73 0.81 13.65 1.30
C VAL A 73 -0.09 13.45 0.08
N ILE A 74 -1.18 14.20 -0.03
CA ILE A 74 -2.15 14.09 -1.15
C ILE A 74 -1.48 14.47 -2.48
N ALA A 75 -0.79 15.62 -2.53
CA ALA A 75 -0.12 16.05 -3.77
C ALA A 75 0.95 15.05 -4.24
N THR A 76 1.66 14.42 -3.30
CA THR A 76 2.66 13.39 -3.64
C THR A 76 2.00 12.09 -4.10
N ALA A 77 0.87 11.70 -3.51
CA ALA A 77 0.08 10.55 -3.96
C ALA A 77 -0.42 10.76 -5.39
N ASP A 78 -1.05 11.90 -5.67
CA ASP A 78 -1.58 12.24 -7.00
C ASP A 78 -0.48 12.20 -8.06
N LYS A 79 0.67 12.82 -7.77
CA LYS A 79 1.83 12.80 -8.67
C LYS A 79 2.35 11.39 -8.90
N SER A 80 2.41 10.56 -7.85
CA SER A 80 2.89 9.18 -7.96
C SER A 80 1.96 8.31 -8.82
N VAL A 81 0.64 8.45 -8.63
CA VAL A 81 -0.37 7.74 -9.42
C VAL A 81 -0.34 8.22 -10.88
N ALA A 82 -0.31 9.54 -11.13
CA ALA A 82 -0.23 10.09 -12.47
C ALA A 82 1.00 9.58 -13.23
N ASN A 83 2.18 9.57 -12.59
CA ASN A 83 3.40 9.04 -13.19
C ASN A 83 3.28 7.55 -13.52
N ALA A 84 2.66 6.75 -12.66
CA ALA A 84 2.45 5.33 -12.91
C ALA A 84 1.51 5.10 -14.12
N VAL A 85 0.42 5.88 -14.21
CA VAL A 85 -0.52 5.84 -15.34
C VAL A 85 0.19 6.20 -16.65
N ILE A 86 0.92 7.33 -16.68
CA ILE A 86 1.66 7.78 -17.86
C ILE A 86 2.66 6.71 -18.29
N LYS A 87 3.46 6.17 -17.36
CA LYS A 87 4.43 5.11 -17.65
C LYS A 87 3.77 3.88 -18.27
N ASN A 88 2.62 3.44 -17.75
CA ASN A 88 1.91 2.29 -18.29
C ASN A 88 1.37 2.57 -19.70
N ILE A 89 0.83 3.76 -19.94
CA ILE A 89 0.36 4.18 -21.26
C ILE A 89 1.53 4.20 -22.26
N SER A 90 2.65 4.84 -21.91
CA SER A 90 3.84 4.91 -22.77
C SER A 90 4.33 3.51 -23.14
N LYS A 91 4.45 2.60 -22.17
CA LYS A 91 4.85 1.21 -22.43
C LYS A 91 3.91 0.52 -23.41
N ARG A 92 2.59 0.68 -23.25
CA ARG A 92 1.61 0.09 -24.18
C ARG A 92 1.72 0.67 -25.59
N LEU A 93 2.02 1.96 -25.72
CA LEU A 93 2.21 2.59 -27.04
C LEU A 93 3.48 2.06 -27.74
N GLU A 94 4.56 1.83 -26.99
CA GLU A 94 5.79 1.21 -27.50
C GLU A 94 5.55 -0.24 -27.95
N GLU A 95 4.81 -1.03 -27.17
CA GLU A 95 4.44 -2.40 -27.54
C GLU A 95 3.57 -2.45 -28.81
N LEU A 96 2.60 -1.53 -28.92
CA LEU A 96 1.75 -1.42 -30.11
C LEU A 96 2.54 -1.00 -31.35
N SER A 97 3.47 -0.03 -31.23
CA SER A 97 4.27 0.42 -32.36
C SER A 97 5.25 -0.67 -32.83
N ALA A 98 5.86 -1.41 -31.90
CA ALA A 98 6.70 -2.55 -32.21
C ALA A 98 5.90 -3.69 -32.89
N TRP A 99 4.68 -3.96 -32.42
CA TRP A 99 3.79 -4.91 -33.07
C TRP A 99 3.43 -4.45 -34.49
N GLN A 100 3.01 -3.20 -34.68
CA GLN A 100 2.68 -2.68 -36.01
C GLN A 100 3.87 -2.76 -36.98
N SER A 101 5.08 -2.39 -36.53
CA SER A 101 6.29 -2.48 -37.35
C SER A 101 6.59 -3.91 -37.79
N ASN A 102 6.42 -4.90 -36.91
CA ASN A 102 6.70 -6.29 -37.21
C ASN A 102 5.68 -6.96 -38.15
N TYR A 103 4.42 -6.50 -38.17
CA TYR A 103 3.34 -7.14 -38.93
C TYR A 103 2.92 -6.40 -40.21
N PHE A 104 3.12 -5.09 -40.30
CA PHE A 104 2.66 -4.28 -41.45
C PHE A 104 3.77 -3.75 -42.36
N PHE A 105 5.03 -3.75 -41.91
CA PHE A 105 6.16 -3.22 -42.67
C PHE A 105 7.25 -4.26 -42.95
N LYS A 106 6.91 -5.55 -42.82
CA LYS A 106 7.66 -6.70 -43.36
C LYS A 106 7.00 -7.18 -44.64
#